data_AF-A0A1Q9GIF5-F1
#
_entry.id   AF-A0A1Q9GIF5-F1
#
_cell.length_a   1.000
_cell.length_b   1.000
_cell.length_c   1.000
_cell.angle_alpha   90.00
_cell.angle_beta   90.00
_cell.angle_gamma   90.00
#
_symmetry.space_group_name_H-M   'P 1'
#
loop_
_entity.id
_entity.type
_entity.pdbx_description
1 polymer ?
#
loop_
_entity_poly.entity_id
_entity_poly.type
_entity_poly.pdbx_seq_one_letter_code
_entity_poly.pdbx_strand_id
1 'polypeptide(L)'
;MKIIKTTLAALLAASLLGCTASPSAESTKDIAVAAPVCCNSFSEFSWVPMNGDKIDFIIDDYSQVNEFAEGKSYFAAFAIPRNIERLQVDVKSWMKIAGVFAPKVILLDPEFQIVKTIALDEFDVMPANLFSLSSYQHRIVMDQQTTPYMVIYSPLEYREGEITIPHPERIRAEELGLARPMVTDPVIQHQKFGSLELDLKPLNLRSYRADEFVVSAPATAPVSKKAPAKAPTTAVVAPVPVAAAASTQQSSTNTVNTPAMLPETEAFYNSQIKAAVEKNDMHKALQLLEEAKRAGSRSAETTFVELIKK
;
A
#
# COMPACT_ATOMS: atom_id res chain seq x y z
N MET A 1 -1.68 -57.64 74.32
CA MET A 1 -2.88 -58.10 73.56
C MET A 1 -3.68 -56.88 73.11
N LYS A 2 -4.40 -56.99 71.98
CA LYS A 2 -5.35 -56.01 71.39
C LYS A 2 -4.73 -54.65 70.98
N ILE A 3 -4.62 -54.33 69.67
CA ILE A 3 -5.68 -53.99 68.68
C ILE A 3 -6.17 -52.54 68.94
N ILE A 4 -5.61 -51.53 68.25
CA ILE A 4 -6.03 -50.99 66.93
C ILE A 4 -7.45 -50.40 66.97
N LYS A 5 -7.60 -49.06 66.78
CA LYS A 5 -8.80 -48.34 66.23
C LYS A 5 -8.77 -46.79 66.36
N THR A 6 -7.72 -46.09 65.88
CA THR A 6 -7.70 -44.60 65.92
C THR A 6 -7.09 -43.89 64.70
N THR A 7 -6.69 -44.59 63.64
CA THR A 7 -5.88 -44.04 62.53
C THR A 7 -6.57 -44.10 61.15
N LEU A 8 -7.88 -43.81 61.08
CA LEU A 8 -8.64 -43.83 59.80
C LEU A 8 -9.67 -42.69 59.64
N ALA A 9 -9.72 -41.71 60.58
CA ALA A 9 -10.72 -40.63 60.54
C ALA A 9 -10.20 -39.28 59.99
N ALA A 10 -8.87 -39.07 59.97
CA ALA A 10 -8.27 -37.76 59.67
C ALA A 10 -7.86 -37.55 58.19
N LEU A 11 -7.97 -38.57 57.35
CA LEU A 11 -7.40 -38.59 55.99
C LEU A 11 -8.44 -38.53 54.85
N LEU A 12 -9.73 -38.53 55.18
CA LEU A 12 -10.83 -38.49 54.20
C LEU A 12 -11.41 -37.08 53.95
N ALA A 13 -10.95 -36.07 54.69
CA ALA A 13 -11.45 -34.69 54.62
C ALA A 13 -10.63 -33.76 53.70
N ALA A 14 -9.62 -34.29 53.00
CA ALA A 14 -8.69 -33.52 52.17
C ALA A 14 -8.90 -33.69 50.65
N SER A 15 -9.97 -34.37 50.23
CA SER A 15 -10.27 -34.69 48.82
C SER A 15 -11.22 -33.70 48.13
N LEU A 16 -11.77 -32.71 48.84
CA LEU A 16 -12.49 -31.59 48.22
C LEU A 16 -11.55 -30.46 47.77
N LEU A 17 -10.50 -30.84 47.01
CA LEU A 17 -9.90 -29.92 46.06
C LEU A 17 -10.87 -29.77 44.88
N GLY A 18 -11.88 -28.92 45.07
CA GLY A 18 -12.84 -28.59 44.02
C GLY A 18 -12.11 -28.03 42.81
N CYS A 19 -12.62 -28.34 41.61
CA CYS A 19 -12.09 -27.76 40.38
C CYS A 19 -12.12 -26.24 40.51
N THR A 20 -10.95 -25.61 40.60
CA THR A 20 -10.83 -24.18 40.35
C THR A 20 -11.35 -23.97 38.93
N ALA A 21 -12.45 -23.24 38.79
CA ALA A 21 -12.83 -22.76 37.46
C ALA A 21 -11.64 -21.97 36.94
N SER A 22 -10.95 -22.51 35.93
CA SER A 22 -9.94 -21.75 35.20
C SER A 22 -10.61 -20.45 34.81
N PRO A 23 -10.07 -19.27 35.18
CA PRO A 23 -10.61 -18.02 34.67
C PRO A 23 -10.54 -18.13 33.15
N SER A 24 -11.72 -18.16 32.51
CA SER A 24 -11.81 -17.98 31.07
C SER A 24 -10.99 -16.73 30.77
N ALA A 25 -10.00 -16.84 29.88
CA ALA A 25 -9.25 -15.68 29.45
C ALA A 25 -10.21 -14.77 28.68
N GLU A 26 -10.88 -13.88 29.40
CA GLU A 26 -11.52 -12.70 28.84
C GLU A 26 -10.42 -12.01 28.03
N SER A 27 -10.56 -12.08 26.70
CA SER A 27 -9.55 -11.56 25.79
C SER A 27 -9.62 -10.05 25.86
N THR A 28 -8.88 -9.48 26.82
CA THR A 28 -8.83 -8.03 27.07
C THR A 28 -8.55 -7.32 25.76
N LYS A 29 -9.59 -6.70 25.22
CA LYS A 29 -9.64 -6.19 23.84
C LYS A 29 -8.52 -5.18 23.66
N ASP A 30 -7.48 -5.55 22.90
CA ASP A 30 -6.28 -4.72 22.72
C ASP A 30 -6.56 -3.58 21.73
N ILE A 31 -7.25 -2.57 22.27
CA ILE A 31 -7.70 -1.34 21.61
C ILE A 31 -6.54 -0.34 21.47
N ALA A 32 -5.58 -0.38 22.39
CA ALA A 32 -4.59 0.68 22.58
C ALA A 32 -3.51 0.71 21.50
N VAL A 33 -3.08 1.92 21.13
CA VAL A 33 -1.98 2.17 20.19
C VAL A 33 -0.81 2.75 20.99
N ALA A 34 0.13 1.88 21.35
CA ALA A 34 1.30 2.22 22.17
C ALA A 34 2.55 2.58 21.34
N ALA A 35 2.51 2.38 20.02
CA ALA A 35 3.59 2.73 19.11
C ALA A 35 3.81 4.25 19.03
N PRO A 36 5.06 4.70 18.76
CA PRO A 36 5.37 6.12 18.62
C PRO A 36 4.66 6.73 17.40
N VAL A 37 4.33 8.02 17.50
CA VAL A 37 3.82 8.81 16.38
C VAL A 37 4.96 9.03 15.37
N CYS A 38 4.71 8.79 14.08
CA CYS A 38 5.75 8.84 13.05
C CYS A 38 5.93 10.22 12.38
N CYS A 39 4.91 11.08 12.45
CA CYS A 39 4.79 12.32 11.70
C CYS A 39 4.15 13.41 12.58
N ASN A 40 4.56 14.67 12.43
CA ASN A 40 3.98 15.81 13.15
C ASN A 40 2.90 16.54 12.34
N SER A 41 2.84 16.28 11.03
CA SER A 41 1.91 16.90 10.09
C SER A 41 1.54 15.94 8.95
N PHE A 42 0.40 16.19 8.31
CA PHE A 42 -0.10 15.39 7.18
C PHE A 42 0.87 15.34 5.99
N SER A 43 1.67 16.40 5.76
CA SER A 43 2.64 16.44 4.66
C SER A 43 3.86 15.53 4.85
N GLU A 44 4.10 15.03 6.08
CA GLU A 44 5.15 14.05 6.40
C GLU A 44 4.72 12.58 6.14
N PHE A 45 3.44 12.31 5.85
CA PHE A 45 2.90 10.95 5.74
C PHE A 45 3.45 10.18 4.52
N SER A 46 3.48 8.84 4.61
CA SER A 46 3.87 7.96 3.51
C SER A 46 2.76 7.80 2.45
N TRP A 47 2.55 8.84 1.65
CA TRP A 47 1.51 8.89 0.62
C TRP A 47 1.66 7.83 -0.49
N VAL A 48 0.75 6.85 -0.51
CA VAL A 48 0.66 5.81 -1.55
C VAL A 48 -0.14 6.33 -2.75
N PRO A 49 0.41 6.35 -3.98
CA PRO A 49 -0.34 6.81 -5.15
C PRO A 49 -1.42 5.79 -5.57
N MET A 50 -2.65 6.26 -5.77
CA MET A 50 -3.82 5.44 -6.17
C MET A 50 -3.74 5.00 -7.65
N ASN A 51 -2.76 4.17 -7.98
CA ASN A 51 -2.53 3.64 -9.34
C ASN A 51 -3.26 2.30 -9.57
N GLY A 52 -3.70 2.07 -10.81
CA GLY A 52 -4.43 0.86 -11.21
C GLY A 52 -5.91 0.91 -10.83
N ASP A 53 -6.59 -0.24 -10.98
CA ASP A 53 -8.04 -0.35 -10.77
C ASP A 53 -8.41 -0.84 -9.35
N LYS A 54 -7.45 -1.38 -8.58
CA LYS A 54 -7.65 -1.91 -7.23
C LYS A 54 -6.36 -1.87 -6.40
N ILE A 55 -6.48 -1.54 -5.11
CA ILE A 55 -5.37 -1.61 -4.14
C ILE A 55 -5.81 -2.41 -2.91
N ASP A 56 -5.13 -3.52 -2.65
CA ASP A 56 -5.26 -4.31 -1.43
C ASP A 56 -4.22 -3.87 -0.41
N PHE A 57 -4.64 -3.63 0.84
CA PHE A 57 -3.73 -3.24 1.91
C PHE A 57 -4.17 -3.78 3.27
N ILE A 58 -3.24 -3.74 4.22
CA ILE A 58 -3.44 -4.18 5.60
C ILE A 58 -3.03 -3.00 6.49
N ILE A 59 -3.76 -2.80 7.58
CA ILE A 59 -3.35 -1.94 8.70
C ILE A 59 -2.98 -2.87 9.85
N ASP A 60 -1.72 -2.83 10.26
CA ASP A 60 -1.04 -3.76 11.17
C ASP A 60 -0.03 -3.02 12.09
N ASP A 61 0.81 -3.74 12.81
CA ASP A 61 1.81 -3.18 13.73
C ASP A 61 3.00 -2.50 13.04
N TYR A 62 3.21 -2.74 11.74
CA TYR A 62 4.22 -2.06 10.90
C TYR A 62 3.69 -0.77 10.25
N SER A 63 2.37 -0.56 10.29
CA SER A 63 1.71 0.60 9.69
C SER A 63 2.03 1.91 10.41
N GLN A 64 1.96 3.04 9.70
CA GLN A 64 2.24 4.35 10.30
C GLN A 64 1.20 4.73 11.36
N VAL A 65 1.65 5.42 12.41
CA VAL A 65 0.81 5.88 13.53
C VAL A 65 0.84 7.39 13.63
N ASN A 66 -0.34 8.00 13.67
CA ASN A 66 -0.51 9.43 13.89
C ASN A 66 -1.44 9.68 15.09
N GLU A 67 -1.28 10.86 15.69
CA GLU A 67 -2.19 11.38 16.73
C GLU A 67 -3.26 12.25 16.06
N PHE A 68 -4.48 11.72 15.99
CA PHE A 68 -5.66 12.42 15.46
C PHE A 68 -6.43 13.09 16.61
N ALA A 69 -7.45 13.91 16.28
CA ALA A 69 -8.27 14.58 17.29
C ALA A 69 -8.98 13.58 18.24
N GLU A 70 -9.25 12.37 17.75
CA GLU A 70 -9.85 11.24 18.45
C GLU A 70 -8.81 10.24 19.01
N GLY A 71 -7.56 10.69 19.16
CA GLY A 71 -6.44 9.94 19.72
C GLY A 71 -5.57 9.21 18.68
N LYS A 72 -4.59 8.45 19.18
CA LYS A 72 -3.61 7.74 18.36
C LYS A 72 -4.22 6.57 17.60
N SER A 73 -3.91 6.48 16.31
CA SER A 73 -4.39 5.41 15.43
C SER A 73 -3.34 5.01 14.39
N TYR A 74 -3.36 3.73 14.01
CA TYR A 74 -2.69 3.26 12.81
C TYR A 74 -3.48 3.72 11.58
N PHE A 75 -2.79 4.15 10.52
CA PHE A 75 -3.42 4.71 9.33
C PHE A 75 -2.75 4.27 8.02
N ALA A 76 -3.50 4.42 6.94
CA ALA A 76 -2.98 4.38 5.57
C ALA A 76 -3.32 5.69 4.85
N ALA A 77 -2.36 6.24 4.11
CA ALA A 77 -2.45 7.53 3.44
C ALA A 77 -2.26 7.38 1.93
N PHE A 78 -3.16 7.97 1.15
CA PHE A 78 -3.26 7.77 -0.30
C PHE A 78 -3.42 9.09 -1.07
N ALA A 79 -2.88 9.16 -2.29
CA ALA A 79 -2.92 10.35 -3.14
C ALA A 79 -3.38 10.03 -4.57
N ILE A 80 -4.20 10.88 -5.19
CA ILE A 80 -4.65 10.70 -6.57
C ILE A 80 -3.46 10.90 -7.55
N PRO A 81 -3.22 10.00 -8.52
CA PRO A 81 -2.22 10.19 -9.57
C PRO A 81 -2.50 11.41 -10.46
N ARG A 82 -1.46 12.22 -10.74
CA ARG A 82 -1.56 13.54 -11.41
C ARG A 82 -2.20 13.52 -12.82
N ASN A 83 -2.33 12.36 -13.43
CA ASN A 83 -2.98 12.13 -14.73
C ASN A 83 -4.49 11.83 -14.64
N ILE A 84 -5.02 11.59 -13.45
CA ILE A 84 -6.47 11.49 -13.18
C ILE A 84 -6.92 12.85 -12.66
N GLU A 85 -8.07 13.35 -13.09
CA GLU A 85 -8.65 14.62 -12.59
C GLU A 85 -9.66 14.35 -11.47
N ARG A 86 -10.59 13.41 -11.72
CA ARG A 86 -11.60 12.96 -10.76
C ARG A 86 -11.58 11.46 -10.63
N LEU A 87 -11.56 10.96 -9.40
CA LEU A 87 -11.44 9.54 -9.07
C LEU A 87 -12.58 9.13 -8.14
N GLN A 88 -13.35 8.12 -8.53
CA GLN A 88 -14.20 7.40 -7.58
C GLN A 88 -13.34 6.35 -6.87
N VAL A 89 -13.46 6.29 -5.54
CA VAL A 89 -12.85 5.27 -4.69
C VAL A 89 -13.98 4.56 -3.94
N ASP A 90 -14.18 3.27 -4.19
CA ASP A 90 -15.04 2.45 -3.34
C ASP A 90 -14.15 1.81 -2.25
N VAL A 91 -14.22 2.35 -1.03
CA VAL A 91 -13.44 1.90 0.14
C VAL A 91 -14.15 0.71 0.78
N LYS A 92 -13.44 -0.39 1.00
CA LYS A 92 -13.97 -1.61 1.66
C LYS A 92 -13.09 -2.00 2.85
N SER A 93 -13.69 -2.31 4.00
CA SER A 93 -13.00 -2.92 5.15
C SER A 93 -13.58 -4.32 5.43
N TRP A 94 -12.72 -5.33 5.39
CA TRP A 94 -13.13 -6.74 5.44
C TRP A 94 -13.33 -7.24 6.88
N MET A 95 -14.54 -7.74 7.17
CA MET A 95 -14.88 -8.33 8.45
C MET A 95 -14.40 -9.78 8.55
N LYS A 96 -13.76 -10.13 9.66
CA LYS A 96 -13.33 -11.50 9.98
C LYS A 96 -13.90 -11.88 11.35
N ILE A 97 -14.01 -13.18 11.63
CA ILE A 97 -14.49 -13.67 12.95
C ILE A 97 -13.59 -13.17 14.09
N ALA A 98 -12.30 -12.99 13.83
CA ALA A 98 -11.36 -12.43 14.79
C ALA A 98 -11.59 -10.93 15.09
N GLY A 99 -12.22 -10.19 14.17
CA GLY A 99 -12.50 -8.76 14.29
C GLY A 99 -12.59 -8.02 12.95
N VAL A 100 -12.88 -6.71 13.00
CA VAL A 100 -12.92 -5.80 11.85
C VAL A 100 -12.25 -4.47 12.17
N PHE A 101 -11.57 -3.87 11.19
CA PHE A 101 -11.14 -2.48 11.28
C PHE A 101 -12.30 -1.55 10.93
N ALA A 102 -12.75 -0.72 11.87
CA ALA A 102 -13.85 0.22 11.66
C ALA A 102 -13.29 1.56 11.10
N PRO A 103 -13.46 1.87 9.81
CA PRO A 103 -12.79 3.00 9.18
C PRO A 103 -13.41 4.35 9.56
N LYS A 104 -12.55 5.35 9.71
CA LYS A 104 -12.84 6.77 9.54
C LYS A 104 -11.94 7.31 8.44
N VAL A 105 -12.49 8.16 7.58
CA VAL A 105 -11.74 8.67 6.41
C VAL A 105 -11.74 10.20 6.42
N ILE A 106 -10.60 10.81 6.15
CA ILE A 106 -10.49 12.26 5.93
C ILE A 106 -9.91 12.53 4.54
N LEU A 107 -10.47 13.51 3.86
CA LEU A 107 -10.00 14.02 2.57
C LEU A 107 -9.35 15.38 2.78
N LEU A 108 -8.17 15.58 2.22
CA LEU A 108 -7.39 16.82 2.38
C LEU A 108 -7.21 17.54 1.03
N ASP A 109 -7.16 18.88 1.09
CA ASP A 109 -6.81 19.76 -0.03
C ASP A 109 -5.30 19.68 -0.38
N PRO A 110 -4.81 20.33 -1.47
CA PRO A 110 -3.38 20.35 -1.80
C PRO A 110 -2.48 20.94 -0.70
N GLU A 111 -3.04 21.76 0.18
CA GLU A 111 -2.42 22.39 1.35
C GLU A 111 -2.54 21.53 2.63
N PHE A 112 -3.02 20.29 2.50
CA PHE A 112 -3.22 19.29 3.56
C PHE A 112 -4.21 19.68 4.69
N GLN A 113 -5.16 20.58 4.42
CA GLN A 113 -6.25 20.91 5.34
C GLN A 113 -7.44 19.96 5.13
N ILE A 114 -8.18 19.65 6.20
CA ILE A 114 -9.31 18.70 6.15
C ILE A 114 -10.53 19.35 5.48
N VAL A 115 -10.93 18.82 4.32
CA VAL A 115 -12.07 19.31 3.51
C VAL A 115 -13.35 18.52 3.77
N LYS A 116 -13.25 17.18 3.82
CA LYS A 116 -14.36 16.30 4.24
C LYS A 116 -13.85 15.22 5.19
N THR A 117 -14.63 14.95 6.23
CA THR A 117 -14.56 13.72 7.02
C THR A 117 -15.72 12.80 6.62
N ILE A 118 -15.45 11.50 6.48
CA ILE A 118 -16.44 10.44 6.35
C ILE A 118 -16.43 9.63 7.64
N ALA A 119 -17.58 9.52 8.30
CA ALA A 119 -17.76 8.80 9.55
C ALA A 119 -18.25 7.35 9.32
N LEU A 120 -18.17 6.48 10.34
CA LEU A 120 -18.51 5.05 10.20
C LEU A 120 -19.98 4.80 9.87
N ASP A 121 -20.88 5.69 10.29
CA ASP A 121 -22.32 5.67 10.00
C ASP A 121 -22.65 6.02 8.54
N GLU A 122 -21.70 6.58 7.77
CA GLU A 122 -21.82 6.71 6.32
C GLU A 122 -21.43 5.41 5.56
N PHE A 123 -20.89 4.38 6.22
CA PHE A 123 -20.52 3.11 5.58
C PHE A 123 -21.67 2.10 5.56
N ASP A 124 -22.01 1.62 4.37
CA ASP A 124 -22.94 0.51 4.17
C ASP A 124 -22.34 -0.80 4.72
N VAL A 125 -23.15 -1.56 5.46
CA VAL A 125 -22.78 -2.91 5.93
C VAL A 125 -23.20 -3.94 4.88
N MET A 126 -22.25 -4.33 4.03
CA MET A 126 -22.47 -5.36 3.02
C MET A 126 -22.33 -6.76 3.65
N PRO A 127 -23.35 -7.63 3.60
CA PRO A 127 -23.27 -8.98 4.14
C PRO A 127 -22.43 -9.91 3.24
N ALA A 128 -21.89 -10.97 3.83
CA ALA A 128 -21.16 -12.01 3.10
C ALA A 128 -22.02 -12.69 2.04
N ASN A 129 -21.39 -13.08 0.93
CA ASN A 129 -21.99 -13.85 -0.16
C ASN A 129 -21.05 -15.00 -0.58
N LEU A 130 -21.30 -15.65 -1.72
CA LEU A 130 -20.50 -16.78 -2.20
C LEU A 130 -19.03 -16.47 -2.53
N PHE A 131 -18.68 -15.20 -2.73
CA PHE A 131 -17.36 -14.76 -3.21
C PHE A 131 -16.68 -13.71 -2.32
N SER A 132 -17.42 -13.00 -1.46
CA SER A 132 -16.85 -12.00 -0.55
C SER A 132 -17.36 -12.14 0.88
N LEU A 133 -16.49 -11.80 1.84
CA LEU A 133 -16.86 -11.68 3.25
C LEU A 133 -17.76 -10.46 3.49
N SER A 134 -18.36 -10.37 4.68
CA SER A 134 -19.03 -9.14 5.11
C SER A 134 -18.02 -7.99 5.16
N SER A 135 -18.46 -6.77 4.89
CA SER A 135 -17.58 -5.60 4.86
C SER A 135 -18.33 -4.30 5.13
N TYR A 136 -17.63 -3.32 5.69
CA TYR A 136 -18.02 -1.91 5.60
C TYR A 136 -17.62 -1.41 4.22
N GLN A 137 -18.54 -0.76 3.48
CA GLN A 137 -18.27 -0.18 2.18
C GLN A 137 -18.77 1.27 2.09
N HIS A 138 -17.98 2.17 1.49
CA HIS A 138 -18.42 3.53 1.19
C HIS A 138 -17.82 4.05 -0.11
N ARG A 139 -18.61 4.80 -0.89
CA ARG A 139 -18.21 5.40 -2.16
C ARG A 139 -17.81 6.86 -1.98
N ILE A 140 -16.53 7.14 -2.20
CA ILE A 140 -15.97 8.49 -2.21
C ILE A 140 -15.77 8.93 -3.67
N VAL A 141 -16.01 10.20 -3.96
CA VAL A 141 -15.53 10.85 -5.18
C VAL A 141 -14.56 11.95 -4.78
N MET A 142 -13.35 11.87 -5.30
CA MET A 142 -12.24 12.79 -5.04
C MET A 142 -11.84 13.54 -6.30
N ASP A 143 -11.31 14.75 -6.15
CA ASP A 143 -10.88 15.63 -7.25
C ASP A 143 -9.48 16.21 -6.93
N GLN A 144 -8.59 16.22 -7.93
CA GLN A 144 -7.22 16.73 -7.78
C GLN A 144 -7.11 18.18 -7.29
N GLN A 145 -8.12 19.01 -7.53
CA GLN A 145 -8.07 20.44 -7.19
C GLN A 145 -8.55 20.73 -5.77
N THR A 146 -9.35 19.85 -5.17
CA THR A 146 -10.03 20.09 -3.88
C THR A 146 -9.78 19.01 -2.84
N THR A 147 -9.54 17.76 -3.25
CA THR A 147 -9.42 16.58 -2.39
C THR A 147 -8.38 15.57 -2.95
N PRO A 148 -7.15 15.98 -3.33
CA PRO A 148 -6.14 15.07 -3.89
C PRO A 148 -5.64 13.99 -2.92
N TYR A 149 -5.89 14.13 -1.61
CA TYR A 149 -5.37 13.27 -0.57
C TYR A 149 -6.48 12.61 0.25
N MET A 150 -6.28 11.35 0.65
CA MET A 150 -7.17 10.59 1.54
C MET A 150 -6.36 9.87 2.63
N VAL A 151 -6.79 9.97 3.88
CA VAL A 151 -6.24 9.18 5.01
C VAL A 151 -7.35 8.34 5.62
N ILE A 152 -7.06 7.04 5.81
CA ILE A 152 -7.96 6.06 6.43
C ILE A 152 -7.33 5.63 7.76
N TYR A 153 -8.07 5.78 8.87
CA TYR A 153 -7.64 5.42 10.23
C TYR A 153 -8.83 4.86 11.05
N SER A 154 -8.61 4.51 12.32
CA SER A 154 -9.70 4.12 13.23
C SER A 154 -9.59 4.83 14.60
N PRO A 155 -10.50 5.74 14.97
CA PRO A 155 -10.46 6.48 16.24
C PRO A 155 -10.65 5.55 17.45
N LEU A 156 -10.46 6.05 18.67
CA LEU A 156 -10.53 5.22 19.88
C LEU A 156 -11.94 4.61 20.08
N GLU A 157 -12.96 5.45 20.04
CA GLU A 157 -14.38 5.09 20.11
C GLU A 157 -14.77 3.97 19.13
N TYR A 158 -14.30 4.05 17.88
CA TYR A 158 -14.63 3.04 16.87
C TYR A 158 -13.97 1.69 17.19
N ARG A 159 -12.76 1.66 17.76
CA ARG A 159 -12.10 0.42 18.20
C ARG A 159 -12.74 -0.16 19.47
N GLU A 160 -13.30 0.67 20.33
CA GLU A 160 -14.06 0.23 21.50
C GLU A 160 -15.38 -0.45 21.11
N GLY A 161 -16.01 -0.03 20.01
CA GLY A 161 -17.27 -0.58 19.49
C GLY A 161 -17.24 -2.00 18.91
N GLU A 162 -18.41 -2.48 18.51
CA GLU A 162 -18.67 -3.79 17.91
C GLU A 162 -19.79 -3.69 16.88
N ILE A 163 -19.92 -4.70 16.00
CA ILE A 163 -21.01 -4.81 15.04
C ILE A 163 -21.66 -6.19 15.09
N THR A 164 -23.00 -6.21 15.14
CA THR A 164 -23.80 -7.43 14.97
C THR A 164 -24.12 -7.62 13.49
N ILE A 165 -23.68 -8.72 12.89
CA ILE A 165 -23.95 -9.04 11.48
C ILE A 165 -25.14 -10.01 11.41
N PRO A 166 -26.21 -9.71 10.65
CA PRO A 166 -27.37 -10.59 10.56
C PRO A 166 -27.01 -11.96 9.98
N HIS A 167 -27.45 -13.03 10.62
CA HIS A 167 -27.17 -14.40 10.17
C HIS A 167 -27.79 -14.65 8.78
N PRO A 168 -27.07 -15.27 7.80
CA PRO A 168 -27.53 -15.34 6.41
C PRO A 168 -28.88 -16.04 6.23
N GLU A 169 -29.16 -17.11 6.98
CA GLU A 169 -30.46 -17.78 6.94
C GLU A 169 -31.64 -16.92 7.45
N ARG A 170 -31.39 -15.82 8.19
CA ARG A 170 -32.44 -14.83 8.51
C ARG A 170 -32.72 -13.90 7.34
N ILE A 171 -31.67 -13.40 6.68
CA ILE A 171 -31.79 -12.57 5.46
C ILE A 171 -32.60 -13.35 4.42
N ARG A 172 -32.18 -14.58 4.15
CA ARG A 172 -32.83 -15.50 3.22
C ARG A 172 -34.27 -15.84 3.59
N ALA A 173 -34.58 -16.04 4.87
CA ALA A 173 -35.96 -16.27 5.30
C ALA A 173 -36.84 -15.04 5.05
N GLU A 174 -36.30 -13.84 5.25
CA GLU A 174 -37.00 -12.58 5.03
C GLU A 174 -37.27 -12.32 3.53
N GLU A 175 -36.25 -12.54 2.68
CA GLU A 175 -36.36 -12.47 1.21
C GLU A 175 -37.40 -13.45 0.65
N LEU A 176 -37.50 -14.65 1.23
CA LEU A 176 -38.45 -15.69 0.81
C LEU A 176 -39.83 -15.59 1.50
N GLY A 177 -40.05 -14.61 2.37
CA GLY A 177 -41.31 -14.45 3.13
C GLY A 177 -41.60 -15.61 4.11
N LEU A 178 -40.56 -16.32 4.55
CA LEU A 178 -40.64 -17.46 5.47
C LEU A 178 -40.60 -17.01 6.93
N ALA A 179 -40.97 -17.91 7.84
CA ALA A 179 -40.81 -17.67 9.27
C ALA A 179 -39.32 -17.50 9.64
N ARG A 180 -38.96 -16.38 10.27
CA ARG A 180 -37.57 -16.07 10.67
C ARG A 180 -37.04 -17.15 11.62
N PRO A 181 -35.90 -17.82 11.31
CA PRO A 181 -35.37 -18.90 12.14
C PRO A 181 -34.80 -18.39 13.47
N MET A 182 -34.85 -19.24 14.50
CA MET A 182 -34.25 -18.99 15.81
C MET A 182 -32.73 -19.19 15.78
N VAL A 183 -32.02 -18.21 15.19
CA VAL A 183 -30.55 -18.17 15.14
C VAL A 183 -30.03 -16.86 15.70
N THR A 184 -28.93 -16.95 16.45
CA THR A 184 -28.20 -15.80 16.98
C THR A 184 -27.38 -15.14 15.87
N ASP A 185 -27.43 -13.81 15.79
CA ASP A 185 -26.59 -13.04 14.88
C ASP A 185 -25.15 -12.95 15.45
N PRO A 186 -24.09 -13.25 14.65
CA PRO A 186 -22.71 -13.12 15.11
C PRO A 186 -22.33 -11.65 15.39
N VAL A 187 -21.75 -11.42 16.57
CA VAL A 187 -21.14 -10.13 16.97
C VAL A 187 -19.65 -10.16 16.65
N ILE A 188 -19.17 -9.13 15.94
CA ILE A 188 -17.76 -8.97 15.56
C ILE A 188 -17.20 -7.74 16.28
N GLN A 189 -16.12 -7.94 17.03
CA GLN A 189 -15.43 -6.88 17.75
C GLN A 189 -14.62 -6.00 16.78
N HIS A 190 -14.66 -4.68 16.98
CA HIS A 190 -13.75 -3.80 16.24
C HIS A 190 -12.32 -3.91 16.77
N GLN A 191 -11.34 -3.66 15.91
CA GLN A 191 -9.92 -3.82 16.20
C GLN A 191 -9.09 -2.67 15.63
N LYS A 192 -7.89 -2.47 16.21
CA LYS A 192 -6.89 -1.50 15.72
C LYS A 192 -6.20 -1.92 14.42
N PHE A 193 -6.42 -3.15 13.96
CA PHE A 193 -5.83 -3.75 12.76
C PHE A 193 -6.92 -4.35 11.86
N GLY A 194 -6.62 -4.53 10.57
CA GLY A 194 -7.52 -5.20 9.63
C GLY A 194 -7.02 -5.19 8.19
N SER A 195 -7.83 -5.73 7.27
CA SER A 195 -7.53 -5.77 5.84
C SER A 195 -8.57 -4.96 5.08
N LEU A 196 -8.10 -4.14 4.14
CA LEU A 196 -8.93 -3.20 3.39
C LEU A 196 -8.61 -3.30 1.89
N GLU A 197 -9.59 -2.91 1.07
CA GLU A 197 -9.50 -2.90 -0.40
C GLU A 197 -10.06 -1.55 -0.89
N LEU A 198 -9.35 -0.92 -1.83
CA LEU A 198 -9.85 0.23 -2.58
C LEU A 198 -10.12 -0.23 -4.01
N ASP A 199 -11.36 -0.14 -4.52
CA ASP A 199 -11.56 -0.11 -5.97
C ASP A 199 -11.37 1.32 -6.46
N LEU A 200 -10.64 1.48 -7.55
CA LEU A 200 -10.28 2.77 -8.14
C LEU A 200 -10.93 2.90 -9.52
N LYS A 201 -11.77 3.92 -9.71
CA LYS A 201 -12.57 4.11 -10.92
C LYS A 201 -12.41 5.56 -11.42
N PRO A 202 -11.45 5.85 -12.34
CA PRO A 202 -11.21 7.20 -12.82
C PRO A 202 -12.43 7.72 -13.61
N LEU A 203 -13.03 8.80 -13.13
CA LEU A 203 -14.21 9.43 -13.74
C LEU A 203 -13.82 10.39 -14.86
N ASN A 204 -12.77 11.19 -14.62
CA ASN A 204 -12.14 12.06 -15.62
C ASN A 204 -10.62 11.80 -15.61
N LEU A 205 -10.03 11.64 -16.80
CA LEU A 205 -8.59 11.76 -16.97
C LEU A 205 -8.21 13.22 -17.22
N ARG A 206 -7.13 13.67 -16.57
CA ARG A 206 -6.64 15.04 -16.72
C ARG A 206 -5.91 15.14 -18.07
N SER A 207 -6.41 16.01 -18.96
CA SER A 207 -5.77 16.26 -20.25
C SER A 207 -4.29 16.60 -20.05
N TYR A 208 -3.37 15.88 -20.71
CA TYR A 208 -1.94 16.15 -20.63
C TYR A 208 -1.62 17.49 -21.28
N ARG A 209 -1.71 18.56 -20.49
CA ARG A 209 -0.87 19.73 -20.69
C ARG A 209 0.53 19.29 -20.26
N ALA A 210 1.45 19.20 -21.21
CA ALA A 210 2.80 19.57 -20.89
C ALA A 210 2.71 21.01 -20.35
N ASP A 211 3.24 21.26 -19.16
CA ASP A 211 3.33 22.64 -18.65
C ASP A 211 4.00 23.48 -19.73
N GLU A 212 3.40 24.64 -20.07
CA GLU A 212 3.94 25.49 -21.11
C GLU A 212 5.37 25.84 -20.73
N PHE A 213 6.34 25.34 -21.50
CA PHE A 213 7.73 25.70 -21.32
C PHE A 213 7.80 27.19 -21.58
N VAL A 214 7.84 27.98 -20.51
CA VAL A 214 7.87 29.44 -20.57
C VAL A 214 9.22 29.85 -21.13
N VAL A 215 9.31 29.84 -22.46
CA VAL A 215 10.33 30.57 -23.21
C VAL A 215 10.10 32.02 -22.85
N SER A 216 10.88 32.51 -21.88
CA SER A 216 10.92 33.90 -21.49
C SER A 216 11.38 34.72 -22.70
N ALA A 217 10.40 35.21 -23.47
CA ALA A 217 10.63 35.95 -24.69
C ALA A 217 11.58 37.13 -24.39
N PRO A 218 12.73 37.24 -25.08
CA PRO A 218 13.71 38.26 -24.75
C PRO A 218 13.10 39.64 -24.97
N ALA A 219 13.09 40.46 -23.91
CA ALA A 219 12.43 41.75 -23.92
C ALA A 219 13.01 42.67 -25.01
N THR A 220 12.20 42.96 -26.03
CA THR A 220 12.58 43.82 -27.16
C THR A 220 12.57 45.29 -26.73
N ALA A 221 13.67 45.76 -26.14
CA ALA A 221 13.94 47.18 -25.97
C ALA A 221 14.24 47.84 -27.34
N PRO A 222 13.74 49.07 -27.61
CA PRO A 222 13.78 49.65 -28.96
C PRO A 222 15.16 50.18 -29.38
N VAL A 223 15.39 50.17 -30.70
CA VAL A 223 16.62 50.61 -31.35
C VAL A 223 16.86 52.12 -31.16
N SER A 224 18.05 52.49 -30.69
CA SER A 224 18.59 53.86 -30.81
C SER A 224 19.91 53.84 -31.57
N LYS A 225 20.01 54.64 -32.64
CA LYS A 225 21.15 54.65 -33.56
C LYS A 225 22.16 55.74 -33.19
N LYS A 226 23.33 55.38 -32.66
CA LYS A 226 24.55 56.19 -32.85
C LYS A 226 25.85 55.40 -32.67
N ALA A 227 26.76 55.63 -33.62
CA ALA A 227 28.19 55.29 -33.58
C ALA A 227 28.95 56.54 -34.08
N PRO A 228 30.31 56.58 -34.14
CA PRO A 228 31.31 55.62 -33.63
C PRO A 228 32.40 56.28 -32.74
N ALA A 229 33.28 55.49 -32.10
CA ALA A 229 34.67 55.89 -31.81
C ALA A 229 35.59 54.73 -31.34
N LYS A 230 36.81 54.71 -31.90
CA LYS A 230 38.12 54.22 -31.35
C LYS A 230 38.25 52.87 -30.60
N ALA A 231 39.02 51.98 -31.22
CA ALA A 231 40.05 51.12 -30.58
C ALA A 231 41.34 51.94 -30.28
N PRO A 232 42.45 51.40 -29.70
CA PRO A 232 42.78 50.01 -29.29
C PRO A 232 43.09 49.93 -27.75
N THR A 233 43.98 49.14 -27.10
CA THR A 233 45.18 48.34 -27.50
C THR A 233 45.63 47.39 -26.36
N THR A 234 46.14 46.18 -26.67
CA THR A 234 47.19 45.36 -25.95
C THR A 234 47.02 45.00 -24.43
N ALA A 235 47.57 43.90 -23.86
CA ALA A 235 48.15 42.62 -24.36
C ALA A 235 48.53 41.69 -23.15
N VAL A 236 48.90 40.41 -23.42
CA VAL A 236 49.72 39.50 -22.56
C VAL A 236 49.00 38.98 -21.26
N VAL A 237 49.12 37.74 -20.75
CA VAL A 237 50.12 36.62 -20.79
C VAL A 237 49.47 35.23 -21.07
N ALA A 238 50.27 34.25 -21.52
CA ALA A 238 50.05 32.78 -21.48
C ALA A 238 51.45 32.07 -21.44
N PRO A 239 51.64 30.73 -21.40
CA PRO A 239 50.73 29.56 -21.18
C PRO A 239 50.87 28.98 -19.73
N VAL A 240 51.05 27.70 -19.29
CA VAL A 240 51.47 26.35 -19.78
C VAL A 240 50.79 25.19 -18.99
N PRO A 241 50.86 23.89 -19.42
CA PRO A 241 49.86 22.87 -19.06
C PRO A 241 50.37 21.46 -18.60
N VAL A 242 49.42 20.56 -18.30
CA VAL A 242 49.43 19.09 -18.52
C VAL A 242 47.98 18.69 -18.87
N ALA A 243 47.58 17.95 -19.93
CA ALA A 243 48.10 16.79 -20.66
C ALA A 243 48.11 15.49 -19.81
N ALA A 244 47.64 14.31 -20.24
CA ALA A 244 46.93 13.84 -21.45
C ALA A 244 45.99 12.66 -21.03
N ALA A 245 45.21 11.92 -21.85
CA ALA A 245 45.15 11.73 -23.31
C ALA A 245 43.70 11.37 -23.76
N ALA A 246 43.25 11.82 -24.95
CA ALA A 246 43.15 11.05 -26.21
C ALA A 246 42.15 9.86 -26.17
N SER A 247 40.94 9.96 -26.76
CA SER A 247 40.59 9.66 -28.18
C SER A 247 39.76 8.36 -28.28
N THR A 248 38.83 8.12 -29.21
CA THR A 248 38.54 8.78 -30.51
C THR A 248 37.05 8.67 -30.90
N GLN A 249 36.62 9.53 -31.85
CA GLN A 249 35.46 9.48 -32.77
C GLN A 249 34.58 8.20 -32.80
N GLN A 250 33.24 8.28 -32.66
CA GLN A 250 32.22 8.96 -33.50
C GLN A 250 31.78 8.16 -34.75
N SER A 251 30.57 7.57 -34.70
CA SER A 251 29.58 7.53 -35.79
C SER A 251 28.22 6.98 -35.31
N SER A 252 27.14 7.25 -36.04
CA SER A 252 25.75 7.08 -35.61
C SER A 252 24.97 6.01 -36.37
N THR A 253 24.17 5.20 -35.65
CA THR A 253 23.00 4.49 -36.19
C THR A 253 21.90 4.38 -35.13
N ASN A 254 20.63 4.51 -35.55
CA ASN A 254 19.45 4.41 -34.66
C ASN A 254 18.98 2.96 -34.50
N THR A 255 19.12 2.36 -33.30
CA THR A 255 18.21 1.30 -32.83
C THR A 255 18.09 1.30 -31.31
N VAL A 256 16.87 1.58 -30.81
CA VAL A 256 16.31 1.28 -29.46
C VAL A 256 17.30 1.21 -28.27
N ASN A 257 17.37 2.29 -27.49
CA ASN A 257 18.09 2.32 -26.20
C ASN A 257 17.31 1.61 -25.08
N THR A 258 17.31 0.29 -25.07
CA THR A 258 17.16 -0.48 -23.82
C THR A 258 18.45 -0.30 -23.01
N PRO A 259 18.41 -0.02 -21.68
CA PRO A 259 19.63 -0.05 -20.86
C PRO A 259 20.29 -1.42 -20.98
N ALA A 260 21.52 -1.45 -21.48
CA ALA A 260 22.25 -2.69 -21.70
C ALA A 260 22.75 -3.26 -20.36
N MET A 261 22.51 -4.54 -20.14
CA MET A 261 22.94 -5.26 -18.95
C MET A 261 24.47 -5.25 -18.80
N LEU A 262 24.97 -5.20 -17.56
CA LEU A 262 26.40 -5.39 -17.30
C LEU A 262 26.81 -6.83 -17.66
N PRO A 263 27.98 -7.04 -18.31
CA PRO A 263 28.36 -8.35 -18.85
C PRO A 263 28.54 -9.42 -17.78
N GLU A 264 28.96 -9.04 -16.57
CA GLU A 264 29.07 -9.94 -15.42
C GLU A 264 27.70 -10.44 -14.96
N THR A 265 26.69 -9.56 -14.96
CA THR A 265 25.32 -9.92 -14.62
C THR A 265 24.68 -10.77 -15.71
N GLU A 266 24.94 -10.47 -16.98
CA GLU A 266 24.50 -11.30 -18.11
C GLU A 266 25.09 -12.72 -18.03
N ALA A 267 26.39 -12.86 -17.73
CA ALA A 267 27.02 -14.15 -17.50
C ALA A 267 26.39 -14.94 -16.32
N PHE A 268 25.99 -14.24 -15.25
CA PHE A 268 25.29 -14.85 -14.11
C PHE A 268 23.93 -15.45 -14.52
N TYR A 269 23.07 -14.71 -15.23
CA TYR A 269 21.77 -15.25 -15.69
C TYR A 269 21.96 -16.41 -16.66
N ASN A 270 22.90 -16.31 -17.60
CA ASN A 270 23.22 -17.41 -18.52
C ASN A 270 23.67 -18.67 -17.78
N SER A 271 24.43 -18.53 -16.69
CA SER A 271 24.84 -19.68 -15.85
C SER A 271 23.65 -20.34 -15.12
N GLN A 272 22.68 -19.55 -14.65
CA GLN A 272 21.50 -20.09 -13.96
C GLN A 272 20.47 -20.70 -14.92
N ILE A 273 20.27 -20.10 -16.10
CA ILE A 273 19.45 -20.69 -17.18
C ILE A 273 20.02 -22.06 -17.56
N LYS A 274 21.33 -22.16 -17.77
CA LYS A 274 22.02 -23.43 -18.01
C LYS A 274 21.78 -24.44 -16.88
N ALA A 275 22.02 -24.04 -15.63
CA ALA A 275 21.85 -24.93 -14.47
C ALA A 275 20.39 -25.35 -14.20
N ALA A 276 19.40 -24.63 -14.75
CA ALA A 276 17.98 -25.02 -14.73
C ALA A 276 17.65 -26.03 -15.84
N VAL A 277 18.11 -25.78 -17.08
CA VAL A 277 17.92 -26.73 -18.20
C VAL A 277 18.65 -28.06 -17.94
N GLU A 278 19.88 -28.04 -17.40
CA GLU A 278 20.62 -29.25 -16.99
C GLU A 278 19.92 -30.05 -15.87
N LYS A 279 18.96 -29.44 -15.15
CA LYS A 279 18.11 -30.09 -14.14
C LYS A 279 16.70 -30.38 -14.64
N ASN A 280 16.43 -30.18 -15.93
CA ASN A 280 15.12 -30.31 -16.56
C ASN A 280 14.02 -29.41 -15.93
N ASP A 281 14.41 -28.32 -15.26
CA ASP A 281 13.54 -27.33 -14.63
C ASP A 281 13.18 -26.22 -15.64
N MET A 282 12.32 -26.58 -16.59
CA MET A 282 11.96 -25.72 -17.71
C MET A 282 11.20 -24.47 -17.28
N HIS A 283 10.40 -24.54 -16.20
CA HIS A 283 9.68 -23.39 -15.67
C HIS A 283 10.65 -22.33 -15.12
N LYS A 284 11.64 -22.73 -14.32
CA LYS A 284 12.65 -21.83 -13.81
C LYS A 284 13.58 -21.29 -14.89
N ALA A 285 13.92 -22.11 -15.88
CA ALA A 285 14.72 -21.68 -17.03
C ALA A 285 14.01 -20.58 -17.86
N LEU A 286 12.70 -20.71 -18.08
CA LEU A 286 11.88 -19.68 -18.73
C LEU A 286 11.77 -18.41 -17.89
N GLN A 287 11.51 -18.51 -16.58
CA GLN A 287 11.45 -17.34 -15.70
C GLN A 287 12.76 -16.53 -15.72
N LEU A 288 13.90 -17.22 -15.57
CA LEU A 288 15.22 -16.59 -15.61
C LEU A 288 15.54 -15.95 -16.98
N LEU A 289 15.04 -16.53 -18.07
CA LEU A 289 15.13 -15.95 -19.41
C LEU A 289 14.31 -14.65 -19.53
N GLU A 290 13.07 -14.64 -19.05
CA GLU A 290 12.21 -13.44 -19.07
C GLU A 290 12.77 -12.32 -18.17
N GLU A 291 13.29 -12.67 -17.00
CA GLU A 291 13.99 -11.74 -16.12
C GLU A 291 15.24 -11.14 -16.78
N ALA A 292 16.08 -11.97 -17.43
CA ALA A 292 17.26 -11.51 -18.16
C ALA A 292 16.91 -10.62 -19.36
N LYS A 293 15.88 -10.99 -20.16
CA LYS A 293 15.39 -10.18 -21.28
C LYS A 293 14.84 -8.82 -20.80
N ARG A 294 14.08 -8.82 -19.70
CA ARG A 294 13.58 -7.59 -19.05
C ARG A 294 14.70 -6.72 -18.49
N ALA A 295 15.80 -7.33 -18.03
CA ALA A 295 17.02 -6.65 -17.57
C ALA A 295 17.96 -6.20 -18.71
N GLY A 296 17.60 -6.41 -19.99
CA GLY A 296 18.38 -5.94 -21.14
C GLY A 296 19.53 -6.87 -21.58
N SER A 297 19.50 -8.16 -21.18
CA SER A 297 20.39 -9.19 -21.77
C SER A 297 20.14 -9.34 -23.27
N ARG A 298 21.21 -9.62 -24.02
CA ARG A 298 21.20 -9.88 -25.47
C ARG A 298 21.53 -11.35 -25.81
N SER A 299 22.01 -12.13 -24.85
CA SER A 299 22.49 -13.51 -25.04
C SER A 299 21.70 -14.60 -24.32
N ALA A 300 20.86 -14.26 -23.33
CA ALA A 300 20.06 -15.25 -22.59
C ALA A 300 19.15 -16.09 -23.51
N GLU A 301 18.54 -15.45 -24.51
CA GLU A 301 17.64 -16.11 -25.47
C GLU A 301 18.38 -17.06 -26.42
N THR A 302 19.56 -16.69 -26.91
CA THR A 302 20.36 -17.57 -27.76
C THR A 302 20.92 -18.75 -26.97
N THR A 303 21.35 -18.51 -25.72
CA THR A 303 21.84 -19.57 -24.81
C THR A 303 20.73 -20.57 -24.47
N PHE A 304 19.51 -20.10 -24.15
CA PHE A 304 18.37 -20.98 -23.89
C PHE A 304 17.99 -21.83 -25.11
N VAL A 305 17.95 -21.22 -26.31
CA VAL A 305 17.63 -21.92 -27.56
C VAL A 305 18.71 -22.90 -28.00
N GLU A 306 19.99 -22.66 -27.67
CA GLU A 306 21.08 -23.61 -27.92
C GLU A 306 20.98 -24.83 -26.99
N LEU A 307 20.70 -24.61 -25.71
CA LEU A 307 20.62 -25.68 -24.69
C LEU A 307 19.46 -26.66 -24.91
N ILE A 308 18.35 -26.22 -25.54
CA ILE A 308 17.16 -27.05 -25.81
C ILE A 308 17.29 -27.84 -27.13
N LYS A 309 18.23 -27.48 -28.01
CA LYS A 309 18.47 -28.18 -29.29
C LYS A 309 19.45 -29.37 -29.15
N LYS A 310 19.72 -29.82 -27.93
CA LYS A 310 20.84 -30.71 -27.59
C LYS A 310 20.39 -31.93 -26.79
#